data_AF-A0A2I0K1W0-F1
#
_entry.id   AF-A0A2I0K1W0-F1
#
_cell.length_a   1.000
_cell.length_b   1.000
_cell.length_c   1.000
_cell.angle_alpha   90.00
_cell.angle_beta   90.00
_cell.angle_gamma   90.00
#
_symmetry.space_group_name_H-M   'P 1'
#
loop_
_entity.id
_entity.type
_entity.pdbx_description
1 polymer ?
#
loop_
_entity_poly.entity_id
_entity_poly.type
_entity_poly.pdbx_seq_one_letter_code
_entity_poly.pdbx_strand_id
1 'polypeptide(L)'
;MAESNMEDTCLENKQSTAASGSSLSEGSGSPTVKSPGVSSPVTNSPSHRRTSGPIRRAKGGWTPEEDETLRTAVETYKGKNWKRIAEFFPDRSEVQCLHRWQKVLNPDLVKGPWTQEEDDKIIELVKKYGPTKWSLIAKSLPGRIGKQCRERWHNHLNPDIKKDAWTLEEELALLNAHRVHGNRWAEIAKVLPGR
;
A
#
# COMPACT_ATOMS: atom_id res chain seq x y z
N MET A 1 46.00 -6.91 11.40
CA MET A 1 46.43 -6.43 10.07
C MET A 1 45.83 -7.38 9.05
N ALA A 2 44.89 -7.05 8.17
CA ALA A 2 44.18 -5.83 7.79
C ALA A 2 42.72 -6.26 7.51
N GLU A 3 41.71 -5.62 8.10
CA GLU A 3 40.86 -4.59 7.48
C GLU A 3 40.45 -4.87 6.02
N SER A 4 39.17 -5.21 5.83
CA SER A 4 38.43 -4.94 4.59
C SER A 4 37.03 -4.43 4.94
N ASN A 5 36.94 -3.10 5.00
CA ASN A 5 35.72 -2.33 5.01
C ASN A 5 35.11 -2.35 3.60
N MET A 6 33.80 -2.55 3.47
CA MET A 6 33.09 -2.28 2.21
C MET A 6 31.66 -1.83 2.54
N GLU A 7 31.54 -0.53 2.79
CA GLU A 7 30.30 0.24 2.75
C GLU A 7 30.23 0.91 1.38
N ASP A 8 29.06 0.93 0.73
CA ASP A 8 28.61 1.94 -0.25
C ASP A 8 27.44 1.40 -1.10
N THR A 9 26.42 2.14 -1.54
CA THR A 9 25.79 3.41 -1.13
C THR A 9 24.41 3.41 -1.80
N CYS A 10 23.51 4.24 -1.28
CA CYS A 10 22.22 4.61 -1.86
C CYS A 10 22.38 5.32 -3.22
N LEU A 11 21.50 5.06 -4.19
CA LEU A 11 21.35 5.87 -5.41
C LEU A 11 19.96 6.51 -5.46
N GLU A 12 19.92 7.80 -5.15
CA GLU A 12 18.79 8.71 -5.32
C GLU A 12 18.97 9.47 -6.64
N ASN A 13 17.96 9.42 -7.51
CA ASN A 13 18.00 10.05 -8.83
C ASN A 13 17.12 11.32 -8.81
N LYS A 14 17.74 12.51 -8.77
CA LYS A 14 17.09 13.81 -8.95
C LYS A 14 17.47 14.37 -10.32
N GLN A 15 16.48 14.76 -11.12
CA GLN A 15 16.68 15.47 -12.39
C GLN A 15 16.19 16.91 -12.29
N SER A 16 17.19 17.79 -12.30
CA SER A 16 17.38 19.09 -12.97
C SER A 16 16.23 20.08 -13.23
N THR A 17 16.58 21.29 -12.82
CA THR A 17 16.03 22.63 -13.07
C THR A 17 16.28 23.15 -14.50
N ALA A 18 15.38 24.01 -14.99
CA ALA A 18 15.68 25.03 -16.00
C ALA A 18 14.90 26.32 -15.66
N ALA A 19 15.54 27.47 -15.88
CA ALA A 19 15.08 28.81 -15.50
C ALA A 19 14.87 29.72 -16.73
N SER A 20 14.26 30.89 -16.45
CA SER A 20 14.08 32.11 -17.27
C SER A 20 12.76 32.17 -18.05
N GLY A 21 11.99 33.27 -18.14
CA GLY A 21 12.09 34.62 -17.59
C GLY A 21 10.96 35.51 -18.18
N SER A 22 10.39 36.38 -17.35
CA SER A 22 9.80 37.72 -17.58
C SER A 22 8.81 38.03 -18.73
N SER A 23 7.60 38.51 -18.39
CA SER A 23 7.14 39.91 -18.65
C SER A 23 5.67 40.16 -18.24
N LEU A 24 5.41 41.41 -17.83
CA LEU A 24 4.15 41.98 -17.34
C LEU A 24 3.30 42.56 -18.48
N SER A 25 1.97 42.53 -18.35
CA SER A 25 1.09 43.64 -18.74
C SER A 25 -0.30 43.54 -18.08
N GLU A 26 -0.83 44.70 -17.69
CA GLU A 26 -2.13 44.91 -17.06
C GLU A 26 -3.25 45.13 -18.09
N GLY A 27 -4.50 44.90 -17.71
CA GLY A 27 -5.68 45.28 -18.50
C GLY A 27 -7.02 44.86 -17.87
N SER A 28 -7.67 45.80 -17.20
CA SER A 28 -8.99 45.71 -16.56
C SER A 28 -10.16 45.45 -17.52
N GLY A 29 -11.23 44.82 -17.00
CA GLY A 29 -12.58 44.92 -17.58
C GLY A 29 -13.53 43.76 -17.26
N SER A 30 -14.44 43.94 -16.30
CA SER A 30 -15.76 43.27 -16.22
C SER A 30 -16.84 44.28 -16.68
N PRO A 31 -18.16 43.96 -16.84
CA PRO A 31 -18.92 42.72 -16.59
C PRO A 31 -19.97 42.36 -17.70
N THR A 32 -20.76 41.29 -17.46
CA THR A 32 -22.22 41.10 -17.76
C THR A 32 -22.68 39.88 -18.61
N VAL A 33 -23.33 38.94 -17.89
CA VAL A 33 -24.62 38.21 -18.08
C VAL A 33 -25.13 37.82 -19.49
N LYS A 34 -25.37 36.51 -19.72
CA LYS A 34 -26.68 35.83 -19.97
C LYS A 34 -26.53 34.50 -20.76
N SER A 35 -27.13 33.42 -20.24
CA SER A 35 -27.54 32.22 -21.00
C SER A 35 -28.84 32.51 -21.77
N PRO A 36 -29.25 31.74 -22.81
CA PRO A 36 -29.81 30.38 -22.64
C PRO A 36 -29.38 29.36 -23.74
N GLY A 37 -29.71 28.09 -23.52
CA GLY A 37 -29.16 26.94 -24.25
C GLY A 37 -29.79 26.59 -25.60
N VAL A 38 -29.22 25.54 -26.22
CA VAL A 38 -29.87 24.52 -27.07
C VAL A 38 -28.84 23.41 -27.38
N SER A 39 -29.38 22.22 -27.57
CA SER A 39 -28.84 20.87 -27.67
C SER A 39 -27.89 20.56 -28.85
N SER A 40 -26.90 19.69 -28.57
CA SER A 40 -26.31 18.59 -29.39
C SER A 40 -25.75 18.89 -30.80
N PRO A 41 -24.57 18.34 -31.19
CA PRO A 41 -24.38 16.89 -31.30
C PRO A 41 -23.06 16.33 -30.75
N VAL A 42 -23.14 15.06 -30.37
CA VAL A 42 -22.02 14.20 -29.96
C VAL A 42 -20.99 14.06 -31.10
N THR A 43 -19.80 14.61 -30.91
CA THR A 43 -18.63 14.35 -31.75
C THR A 43 -17.96 13.07 -31.25
N ASN A 44 -18.08 12.02 -32.06
CA ASN A 44 -17.49 10.71 -31.82
C ASN A 44 -15.99 10.78 -32.15
N SER A 45 -15.16 11.20 -31.19
CA SER A 45 -13.71 11.12 -31.34
C SER A 45 -13.22 9.69 -31.00
N PRO A 46 -12.42 9.04 -31.85
CA PRO A 46 -11.92 7.70 -31.57
C PRO A 46 -10.95 7.77 -30.40
N SER A 47 -11.35 7.23 -29.26
CA SER A 47 -10.48 7.05 -28.11
C SER A 47 -9.28 6.20 -28.53
N HIS A 48 -8.12 6.83 -28.63
CA HIS A 48 -6.84 6.15 -28.85
C HIS A 48 -6.72 4.99 -27.88
N ARG A 49 -6.68 3.80 -28.48
CA ARG A 49 -6.40 2.51 -27.86
C ARG A 49 -5.16 2.68 -26.99
N ARG A 50 -5.31 2.60 -25.66
CA ARG A 50 -4.16 2.56 -24.75
C ARG A 50 -3.35 1.32 -25.13
N THR A 51 -2.18 1.56 -25.71
CA THR A 51 -1.16 0.57 -26.01
C THR A 51 -0.87 -0.20 -24.72
N SER A 52 -1.20 -1.48 -24.71
CA SER A 52 -0.92 -2.38 -23.61
C SER A 52 0.59 -2.45 -23.41
N GLY A 53 1.06 -1.91 -22.29
CA GLY A 53 2.42 -2.15 -21.80
C GLY A 53 2.66 -3.62 -21.47
N PRO A 54 3.90 -4.00 -21.12
CA PRO A 54 4.30 -5.39 -21.03
C PRO A 54 3.67 -6.09 -19.81
N ILE A 55 3.17 -7.30 -20.09
CA ILE A 55 2.77 -8.40 -19.20
C ILE A 55 1.46 -8.23 -18.41
N ARG A 56 0.55 -9.14 -18.77
CA ARG A 56 -0.84 -9.30 -18.34
C ARG A 56 -0.91 -9.54 -16.83
N ARG A 57 -1.62 -8.67 -16.10
CA ARG A 57 -2.21 -9.08 -14.81
C ARG A 57 -3.08 -10.30 -15.11
N ALA A 58 -2.81 -11.44 -14.46
CA ALA A 58 -3.68 -12.61 -14.51
C ALA A 58 -5.13 -12.14 -14.32
N LYS A 59 -6.04 -12.54 -15.22
CA LYS A 59 -7.44 -12.14 -15.18
C LYS A 59 -8.11 -12.83 -13.98
N GLY A 60 -8.09 -12.19 -12.81
CA GLY A 60 -8.84 -12.62 -11.63
C GLY A 60 -7.98 -12.93 -10.40
N GLY A 61 -8.64 -12.88 -9.23
CA GLY A 61 -8.06 -13.36 -7.96
C GLY A 61 -7.73 -14.85 -8.02
N TRP A 62 -7.04 -15.37 -7.01
CA TRP A 62 -6.74 -16.81 -6.91
C TRP A 62 -8.02 -17.60 -6.63
N THR A 63 -8.30 -18.62 -7.43
CA THR A 63 -9.46 -19.51 -7.20
C THR A 63 -9.11 -20.59 -6.18
N PRO A 64 -10.11 -21.22 -5.53
CA PRO A 64 -9.88 -22.35 -4.63
C PRO A 64 -9.17 -23.53 -5.31
N GLU A 65 -9.46 -23.78 -6.59
CA GLU A 65 -8.85 -24.84 -7.40
C GLU A 65 -7.37 -24.52 -7.69
N GLU A 66 -7.07 -23.25 -7.99
CA GLU A 66 -5.68 -22.80 -8.12
C GLU A 66 -4.92 -22.93 -6.80
N ASP A 67 -5.55 -22.58 -5.68
CA ASP A 67 -4.95 -22.72 -4.36
C ASP A 67 -4.69 -24.20 -4.00
N GLU A 68 -5.58 -25.12 -4.37
CA GLU A 68 -5.39 -26.56 -4.16
C GLU A 68 -4.27 -27.12 -5.03
N THR A 69 -4.23 -26.69 -6.30
CA THR A 69 -3.12 -27.00 -7.22
C THR A 69 -1.80 -26.50 -6.63
N LEU A 70 -1.79 -25.29 -6.05
CA LEU A 70 -0.60 -24.70 -5.45
C LEU A 70 -0.16 -25.47 -4.20
N ARG A 71 -1.09 -25.89 -3.34
CA ARG A 71 -0.80 -26.77 -2.19
C ARG A 71 -0.15 -28.07 -2.63
N THR A 72 -0.76 -28.77 -3.57
CA THR A 72 -0.27 -30.07 -4.07
C THR A 72 1.11 -29.93 -4.72
N ALA A 73 1.30 -28.89 -5.54
CA ALA A 73 2.58 -28.64 -6.19
C ALA A 73 3.67 -28.27 -5.16
N VAL A 74 3.37 -27.44 -4.16
CA VAL A 74 4.35 -27.09 -3.13
C VAL A 74 4.75 -28.30 -2.29
N GLU A 75 3.81 -29.19 -1.95
CA GLU A 75 4.10 -30.45 -1.27
C GLU A 75 5.03 -31.33 -2.12
N THR A 76 4.71 -31.50 -3.42
CA THR A 76 5.48 -32.31 -4.36
C THR A 76 6.92 -31.81 -4.54
N TYR A 77 7.10 -30.50 -4.70
CA TYR A 77 8.41 -29.88 -4.96
C TYR A 77 9.06 -29.31 -3.68
N LYS A 78 8.49 -29.61 -2.50
CA LYS A 78 8.92 -29.13 -1.17
C LYS A 78 9.19 -27.62 -1.09
N GLY A 79 8.46 -26.81 -1.86
CA GLY A 79 8.59 -25.34 -1.90
C GLY A 79 9.93 -24.79 -2.40
N LYS A 80 10.78 -25.58 -3.08
CA LYS A 80 12.12 -25.15 -3.53
C LYS A 80 12.18 -24.74 -5.00
N ASN A 81 11.32 -25.29 -5.85
CA ASN A 81 11.38 -25.12 -7.31
C ASN A 81 10.15 -24.37 -7.86
N TRP A 82 10.08 -23.05 -7.62
CA TRP A 82 8.95 -22.21 -8.03
C TRP A 82 8.73 -22.15 -9.55
N LYS A 83 9.79 -22.30 -10.36
CA LYS A 83 9.68 -22.48 -11.82
C LYS A 83 8.81 -23.67 -12.18
N ARG A 84 9.07 -24.83 -11.57
CA ARG A 84 8.30 -26.06 -11.81
C ARG A 84 6.88 -25.95 -11.29
N ILE A 85 6.71 -25.33 -10.12
CA ILE A 85 5.37 -25.09 -9.56
C ILE A 85 4.54 -24.20 -10.50
N ALA A 86 5.15 -23.20 -11.13
CA ALA A 86 4.45 -22.31 -12.07
C ALA A 86 4.00 -23.01 -13.35
N GLU A 87 4.64 -24.12 -13.78
CA GLU A 87 4.24 -24.88 -14.97
C GLU A 87 2.82 -25.48 -14.85
N PHE A 88 2.31 -25.65 -13.63
CA PHE A 88 0.94 -26.12 -13.37
C PHE A 88 -0.11 -25.01 -13.56
N PHE A 89 0.31 -23.77 -13.80
CA PHE A 89 -0.58 -22.62 -13.96
C PHE A 89 -0.38 -21.95 -15.32
N PRO A 90 -1.40 -21.89 -16.18
CA PRO A 90 -1.26 -21.29 -17.51
C PRO A 90 -1.06 -19.76 -17.46
N ASP A 91 -1.61 -19.09 -16.45
CA ASP A 91 -1.63 -17.63 -16.33
C ASP A 91 -0.99 -17.10 -15.03
N ARG A 92 -0.26 -17.94 -14.28
CA ARG A 92 0.45 -17.50 -13.05
C ARG A 92 1.96 -17.63 -13.21
N SER A 93 2.69 -16.59 -12.78
CA SER A 93 4.15 -16.64 -12.73
C SER A 93 4.67 -17.28 -11.45
N GLU A 94 5.91 -17.77 -11.48
CA GLU A 94 6.60 -18.32 -10.31
C GLU A 94 6.59 -17.36 -9.10
N VAL A 95 6.73 -16.05 -9.36
CA VAL A 95 6.71 -15.02 -8.33
C VAL A 95 5.32 -14.88 -7.72
N GLN A 96 4.26 -15.01 -8.53
CA GLN A 96 2.89 -14.99 -8.03
C GLN A 96 2.60 -16.21 -7.16
N CYS A 97 3.02 -17.40 -7.59
CA CYS A 97 2.88 -18.63 -6.81
C CYS A 97 3.62 -18.53 -5.47
N LEU A 98 4.87 -18.06 -5.49
CA LEU A 98 5.68 -17.82 -4.30
C LEU A 98 4.97 -16.86 -3.33
N HIS A 99 4.52 -15.71 -3.83
CA HIS A 99 3.83 -14.73 -3.01
C HIS A 99 2.51 -15.25 -2.44
N ARG A 100 1.73 -15.99 -3.24
CA ARG A 100 0.47 -16.60 -2.79
C ARG A 100 0.74 -17.60 -1.66
N TRP A 101 1.75 -18.44 -1.82
CA TRP A 101 2.15 -19.38 -0.79
C TRP A 101 2.59 -18.66 0.48
N GLN A 102 3.62 -17.83 0.40
CA GLN A 102 4.25 -17.18 1.56
C GLN A 102 3.31 -16.27 2.35
N LYS A 103 2.30 -15.68 1.70
CA LYS A 103 1.42 -14.67 2.33
C LYS A 103 0.02 -15.16 2.64
N VAL A 104 -0.42 -16.29 2.09
CA VAL A 104 -1.82 -16.72 2.20
C VAL A 104 -1.98 -18.21 2.51
N LEU A 105 -1.29 -19.09 1.78
CA LEU A 105 -1.54 -20.53 1.85
C LEU A 105 -0.60 -21.29 2.78
N ASN A 106 0.57 -20.75 3.10
CA ASN A 106 1.53 -21.43 3.96
C ASN A 106 0.87 -21.78 5.31
N PRO A 107 0.80 -23.07 5.70
CA PRO A 107 0.18 -23.50 6.96
C PRO A 107 0.87 -22.93 8.20
N ASP A 108 2.14 -22.53 8.10
CA ASP A 108 2.87 -21.90 9.21
C ASP A 108 2.34 -20.49 9.53
N LEU A 109 1.47 -19.92 8.70
CA LEU A 109 0.87 -18.62 8.94
C LEU A 109 -0.26 -18.70 9.99
N VAL A 110 -0.16 -17.85 11.01
CA VAL A 110 -1.17 -17.74 12.06
C VAL A 110 -2.32 -16.85 11.59
N LYS A 111 -3.50 -17.46 11.45
CA LYS A 111 -4.78 -16.83 11.11
C LYS A 111 -5.68 -16.83 12.34
N GLY A 112 -5.30 -16.09 13.37
CA GLY A 112 -5.99 -16.10 14.67
C GLY A 112 -5.85 -14.81 15.46
N PRO A 113 -6.53 -14.72 16.62
CA PRO A 113 -6.42 -13.59 17.53
C PRO A 113 -4.97 -13.39 17.97
N TRP A 114 -4.62 -12.18 18.37
CA TRP A 114 -3.31 -11.86 18.94
C TRP A 114 -3.26 -12.31 20.39
N THR A 115 -2.18 -12.98 20.77
CA THR A 115 -1.91 -13.29 22.18
C THR A 115 -1.20 -12.13 22.86
N GLN A 116 -1.27 -12.09 24.20
CA GLN A 116 -0.61 -11.03 24.96
C GLN A 116 0.92 -11.08 24.77
N GLU A 117 1.50 -12.28 24.69
CA GLU A 117 2.93 -12.46 24.48
C GLU A 117 3.38 -11.96 23.10
N GLU A 118 2.53 -12.07 22.08
CA GLU A 118 2.79 -11.49 20.77
C GLU A 118 2.74 -9.97 20.82
N ASP A 119 1.73 -9.40 21.49
CA ASP A 119 1.58 -7.95 21.66
C ASP A 119 2.77 -7.35 22.43
N ASP A 120 3.18 -7.99 23.53
CA ASP A 120 4.33 -7.58 24.35
C ASP A 120 5.62 -7.55 23.52
N LYS A 121 5.85 -8.57 22.68
CA LYS A 121 6.98 -8.59 21.74
C LYS A 121 6.91 -7.48 20.72
N ILE A 122 5.73 -7.18 20.16
CA ILE A 122 5.59 -6.04 19.24
C ILE A 122 5.97 -4.75 19.96
N ILE A 123 5.45 -4.53 21.17
CA ILE A 123 5.71 -3.33 21.96
C ILE A 123 7.21 -3.18 22.25
N GLU A 124 7.85 -4.24 22.72
CA GLU A 124 9.29 -4.25 23.01
C GLU A 124 10.11 -3.93 21.76
N LEU A 125 9.82 -4.59 20.64
CA LEU A 125 10.59 -4.45 19.42
C LEU A 125 10.34 -3.10 18.73
N VAL A 126 9.12 -2.55 18.81
CA VAL A 126 8.83 -1.19 18.34
C VAL A 126 9.55 -0.17 19.21
N LYS A 127 9.59 -0.35 20.54
CA LYS A 127 10.37 0.51 21.44
C LYS A 127 11.87 0.48 21.08
N LYS A 128 12.39 -0.68 20.69
CA LYS A 128 13.81 -0.87 20.33
C LYS A 128 14.18 -0.34 18.95
N TYR A 129 13.34 -0.58 17.94
CA TYR A 129 13.67 -0.36 16.52
C TYR A 129 12.86 0.75 15.84
N GLY A 130 11.83 1.26 16.51
CA GLY A 130 10.85 2.21 15.98
C GLY A 130 9.74 1.54 15.15
N PRO A 131 8.62 2.26 14.92
CA PRO A 131 7.43 1.75 14.20
C PRO A 131 7.61 1.78 12.67
N THR A 132 8.75 1.32 12.17
CA THR A 132 9.09 1.34 10.73
C THR A 132 9.59 -0.02 10.23
N LYS A 133 10.31 -0.77 11.08
CA LYS A 133 11.00 -2.01 10.69
C LYS A 133 10.12 -3.25 10.84
N TRP A 134 8.90 -3.23 10.28
CA TRP A 134 7.90 -4.29 10.47
C TRP A 134 8.33 -5.69 10.00
N SER A 135 9.08 -5.77 8.89
CA SER A 135 9.62 -7.04 8.41
C SER A 135 10.68 -7.63 9.34
N LEU A 136 11.39 -6.79 10.10
CA LEU A 136 12.34 -7.23 11.12
C LEU A 136 11.59 -7.73 12.36
N ILE A 137 10.60 -6.96 12.82
CA ILE A 137 9.77 -7.31 13.98
C ILE A 137 9.08 -8.66 13.78
N ALA A 138 8.53 -8.89 12.59
CA ALA A 138 7.86 -10.15 12.26
C ALA A 138 8.77 -11.39 12.32
N LYS A 139 10.10 -11.24 12.18
CA LYS A 139 11.02 -12.39 12.32
C LYS A 139 11.02 -12.98 13.74
N SER A 140 10.64 -12.18 14.74
CA SER A 140 10.54 -12.60 16.15
C SER A 140 9.15 -13.13 16.52
N LEU A 141 8.20 -13.14 15.57
CA LEU A 141 6.82 -13.56 15.74
C LEU A 141 6.50 -14.69 14.74
N PRO A 142 6.67 -15.97 15.13
CA PRO A 142 6.47 -17.09 14.22
C PRO A 142 5.05 -17.07 13.65
N GLY A 143 4.95 -17.21 12.33
CA GLY A 143 3.68 -17.24 11.61
C GLY A 143 2.95 -15.89 11.47
N ARG A 144 3.48 -14.80 12.03
CA ARG A 144 2.98 -13.43 11.76
C ARG A 144 3.81 -12.75 10.69
N ILE A 145 3.15 -11.94 9.85
CA ILE A 145 3.81 -11.15 8.82
C ILE A 145 3.92 -9.68 9.22
N GLY A 146 4.91 -8.97 8.68
CA GLY A 146 5.15 -7.55 9.01
C GLY A 146 3.93 -6.65 8.81
N LYS A 147 3.11 -6.92 7.78
CA LYS A 147 1.84 -6.20 7.58
C LYS A 147 0.89 -6.35 8.77
N GLN A 148 0.75 -7.57 9.31
CA GLN A 148 -0.10 -7.83 10.47
C GLN A 148 0.44 -7.11 11.71
N CYS A 149 1.77 -7.13 11.92
CA CYS A 149 2.41 -6.44 13.04
C CYS A 149 2.18 -4.93 12.98
N ARG A 150 2.34 -4.33 11.79
CA ARG A 150 2.06 -2.91 11.56
C ARG A 150 0.61 -2.56 11.89
N GLU A 151 -0.32 -3.33 11.36
CA GLU A 151 -1.77 -3.14 11.57
C GLU A 151 -2.09 -3.21 13.06
N ARG A 152 -1.59 -4.24 13.75
CA ARG A 152 -1.80 -4.45 15.18
C ARG A 152 -1.28 -3.27 16.00
N TRP A 153 -0.09 -2.77 15.67
CA TRP A 153 0.48 -1.61 16.35
C TRP A 153 -0.38 -0.36 16.19
N HIS A 154 -0.66 0.04 14.95
CA HIS A 154 -1.34 1.33 14.68
C HIS A 154 -2.81 1.35 15.11
N ASN A 155 -3.45 0.19 15.23
CA ASN A 155 -4.87 0.12 15.58
C ASN A 155 -5.14 -0.22 17.05
N HIS A 156 -4.19 -0.87 17.75
CA HIS A 156 -4.47 -1.39 19.10
C HIS A 156 -3.38 -1.13 20.14
N LEU A 157 -2.09 -1.16 19.76
CA LEU A 157 -0.98 -1.15 20.73
C LEU A 157 -0.31 0.22 20.88
N ASN A 158 -0.40 1.09 19.87
CA ASN A 158 0.20 2.41 19.96
C ASN A 158 -0.47 3.20 21.11
N PRO A 159 0.29 3.68 22.11
CA PRO A 159 -0.26 4.44 23.23
C PRO A 159 -0.95 5.74 22.81
N ASP A 160 -0.60 6.29 21.64
CA ASP A 160 -1.20 7.53 21.14
C ASP A 160 -2.64 7.35 20.61
N ILE A 161 -3.15 6.11 20.58
CA ILE A 161 -4.50 5.83 20.09
C ILE A 161 -5.54 6.22 21.14
N LYS A 162 -6.46 7.10 20.73
CA LYS A 162 -7.62 7.51 21.51
C LYS A 162 -8.77 6.52 21.38
N LYS A 163 -9.19 5.96 22.52
CA LYS A 163 -10.29 4.97 22.62
C LYS A 163 -11.58 5.55 23.20
N ASP A 164 -11.55 6.82 23.57
CA ASP A 164 -12.68 7.63 24.05
C ASP A 164 -13.66 7.96 22.92
N ALA A 165 -14.87 8.37 23.32
CA ALA A 165 -15.91 8.81 22.39
C ALA A 165 -15.45 10.04 21.60
N TRP A 166 -15.95 10.18 20.36
CA TRP A 166 -15.69 11.36 19.54
C TRP A 166 -16.23 12.62 20.21
N THR A 167 -15.37 13.63 20.31
CA THR A 167 -15.78 14.95 20.79
C THR A 167 -16.37 15.77 19.65
N LEU A 168 -17.25 16.72 19.97
CA LEU A 168 -17.82 17.64 18.98
C LEU A 168 -16.73 18.42 18.22
N GLU A 169 -15.62 18.76 18.88
CA GLU A 169 -14.48 19.42 18.25
C GLU A 169 -13.83 18.53 17.18
N GLU A 170 -13.60 17.25 17.49
CA GLU A 170 -13.04 16.28 16.54
C GLU A 170 -14.01 16.00 15.37
N GLU A 171 -15.31 15.93 15.64
CA GLU A 171 -16.34 15.80 14.60
C GLU A 171 -16.36 17.01 13.65
N LEU A 172 -16.29 18.24 14.21
CA LEU A 172 -16.22 19.46 13.41
C LEU A 172 -14.92 19.55 12.61
N ALA A 173 -13.79 19.15 13.21
CA ALA A 173 -12.50 19.08 12.53
C ALA A 173 -12.55 18.09 11.36
N LEU A 174 -13.16 16.92 11.55
CA LEU A 174 -13.37 15.92 10.50
C LEU A 174 -14.22 16.47 9.35
N LEU A 175 -15.36 17.09 9.65
CA LEU A 175 -16.25 17.66 8.63
C LEU A 175 -15.56 18.78 7.84
N ASN A 176 -14.86 19.68 8.54
CA ASN A 176 -14.12 20.76 7.88
C ASN A 176 -12.97 20.21 7.02
N ALA A 177 -12.22 19.23 7.52
CA ALA A 177 -11.15 18.58 6.78
C ALA A 177 -11.67 17.84 5.55
N HIS A 178 -12.80 17.13 5.65
CA HIS A 178 -13.43 16.47 4.50
C HIS A 178 -13.90 17.48 3.45
N ARG A 179 -14.44 18.63 3.86
CA ARG A 179 -14.80 19.72 2.94
C ARG A 179 -13.59 20.25 2.16
N VAL A 180 -12.43 20.38 2.80
CA VAL A 180 -11.20 20.89 2.17
C VAL A 180 -10.49 19.81 1.34
N HIS A 181 -10.40 18.59 1.86
CA HIS A 181 -9.56 17.52 1.32
C HIS A 181 -10.33 16.45 0.53
N GLY A 182 -11.66 16.40 0.62
CA GLY A 182 -12.49 15.35 0.05
C GLY A 182 -12.11 13.96 0.59
N ASN A 183 -12.05 12.95 -0.27
CA ASN A 183 -11.75 11.57 0.12
C ASN A 183 -10.24 11.28 0.32
N ARG A 184 -9.43 12.31 0.59
CA ARG A 184 -8.00 12.16 0.91
C ARG A 184 -7.81 11.85 2.39
N TRP A 185 -8.25 10.66 2.81
CA TRP A 185 -8.23 10.22 4.22
C TRP A 185 -6.85 10.31 4.88
N ALA A 186 -5.77 10.07 4.14
CA ALA A 186 -4.43 10.21 4.67
C ALA A 186 -4.07 11.67 5.05
N GLU A 187 -4.66 12.67 4.39
CA GLU A 187 -4.50 14.08 4.77
C GLU A 187 -5.42 14.43 5.96
N ILE A 188 -6.65 13.91 5.97
CA ILE A 188 -7.60 14.12 7.06
C ILE A 188 -7.08 13.52 8.38
N ALA A 189 -6.48 12.34 8.35
CA ALA A 189 -5.92 11.70 9.54
C ALA A 189 -4.82 12.54 10.21
N LYS A 190 -4.10 13.39 9.46
CA LYS A 190 -3.05 14.25 10.04
C LYS A 190 -3.60 15.34 10.96
N VAL A 191 -4.86 15.76 10.75
CA VAL A 191 -5.50 16.79 11.58
C VAL A 191 -6.31 16.22 12.74
N LEU A 192 -6.40 14.88 12.85
CA LEU A 192 -7.11 14.17 13.92
C LEU A 192 -6.12 13.28 14.69
N PRO A 193 -5.26 13.87 15.54
CA PRO A 193 -4.23 13.11 16.23
C PRO A 193 -4.85 12.05 17.17
N GLY A 194 -4.40 10.81 16.98
CA GLY A 194 -4.85 9.66 17.77
C GLY A 194 -6.16 9.01 17.30
N ARG A 195 -6.74 9.45 16.16
CA ARG A 195 -7.94 8.87 15.54
C ARG A 195 -7.63 8.07 14.27
#